data_AF-A0A382FNX1-F1
#
_entry.id   AF-A0A382FNX1-F1
#
_cell.length_a   1.000
_cell.length_b   1.000
_cell.length_c   1.000
_cell.angle_alpha   90.00
_cell.angle_beta   90.00
_cell.angle_gamma   90.00
#
_symmetry.space_group_name_H-M   'P 1'
#
loop_
_entity.id
_entity.type
_entity.pdbx_description
1 polymer ?
#
loop_
_entity_poly.entity_id
_entity_poly.type
_entity_poly.pdbx_seq_one_letter_code
_entity_poly.pdbx_strand_id
1 'polypeptide(L)'
;MAEYLHFSRDSRLYMAKDGYLWSIPVLDGFSFSQATNASEITLNEMEDASGRSRRGRKMFTDSLSAAEWSFSSYVRPFKSAGSKSATNGRADSSANHQHAVEEALWVAMAGQNVYVPGTGKFQHGSTGGAISGLVITSQDSSSPGYTVSTTTTLAVPTAASGTSTGVTVAAGAGSNTDGTNAVITVTTNGSGVVTAVGITERGTQFDTGNTITVDAEAIGGASGDDNVVLTVTSESFTSDATDLNINFYDSSRASLGTFDLYYVFSDRSAGRLLYKLENAVVNEAAIDFDIDGIAT
;
A
#
# COMPACT_ATOMS: atom_id res chain seq x y z
N MET A 1 28.32 2.66 -20.27
CA MET A 1 27.70 2.77 -21.61
C MET A 1 27.61 1.35 -22.15
N ALA A 2 26.40 0.84 -22.44
CA ALA A 2 26.26 -0.55 -22.88
C ALA A 2 26.99 -0.75 -24.23
N GLU A 3 27.97 -1.65 -24.27
CA GLU A 3 28.81 -1.92 -25.46
C GLU A 3 28.11 -2.85 -26.47
N TYR A 4 27.07 -3.56 -26.03
CA TYR A 4 26.31 -4.50 -26.87
C TYR A 4 24.82 -4.19 -26.81
N LEU A 5 24.20 -4.07 -28.00
CA LEU A 5 22.75 -4.01 -28.14
C LEU A 5 22.19 -5.42 -27.93
N HIS A 6 21.52 -5.64 -26.80
CA HIS A 6 20.90 -6.92 -26.48
C HIS A 6 19.48 -6.98 -27.04
N PHE A 7 19.31 -7.71 -28.15
CA PHE A 7 18.01 -8.00 -28.79
C PHE A 7 17.41 -9.32 -28.31
N SER A 8 17.49 -9.61 -27.01
CA SER A 8 16.83 -10.81 -26.47
C SER A 8 15.32 -10.60 -26.49
N ARG A 9 14.60 -11.53 -27.12
CA ARG A 9 13.12 -11.58 -27.05
C ARG A 9 12.62 -12.14 -25.72
N ASP A 10 13.48 -12.85 -25.00
CA ASP A 10 13.16 -13.44 -23.70
C ASP A 10 13.58 -12.50 -22.58
N SER A 11 12.76 -11.48 -22.36
CA SER A 11 12.85 -10.60 -21.20
C SER A 11 11.80 -10.97 -20.15
N ARG A 12 12.14 -10.83 -18.87
CA ARG A 12 11.21 -11.03 -17.75
C ARG A 12 11.37 -9.91 -16.74
N LEU A 13 10.24 -9.46 -16.21
CA LEU A 13 10.20 -8.51 -15.12
C LEU A 13 9.78 -9.23 -13.84
N TYR A 14 10.53 -8.99 -12.77
CA TYR A 14 10.13 -9.41 -11.44
C TYR A 14 10.07 -8.23 -10.48
N MET A 15 9.10 -8.22 -9.60
CA MET A 15 8.98 -7.30 -8.49
C MET A 15 9.39 -8.02 -7.20
N ALA A 16 10.33 -7.48 -6.44
CA ALA A 16 10.64 -7.98 -5.11
C ALA A 16 10.16 -7.02 -4.03
N LYS A 17 9.48 -7.57 -3.03
CA LYS A 17 8.95 -6.82 -1.89
C LYS A 17 8.89 -7.71 -0.67
N ASP A 18 9.30 -7.18 0.49
CA ASP A 18 9.27 -7.86 1.78
C ASP A 18 9.98 -9.22 1.81
N GLY A 19 11.01 -9.39 0.96
CA GLY A 19 11.78 -10.64 0.82
C GLY A 19 11.16 -11.68 -0.12
N TYR A 20 10.05 -11.35 -0.80
CA TYR A 20 9.35 -12.22 -1.74
C TYR A 20 9.41 -11.66 -3.17
N LEU A 21 9.21 -12.52 -4.17
CA LEU A 21 9.35 -12.19 -5.58
C LEU A 21 8.08 -12.54 -6.35
N TRP A 22 7.55 -11.56 -7.09
CA TRP A 22 6.43 -11.71 -8.02
C TRP A 22 6.95 -11.63 -9.44
N SER A 23 6.48 -12.55 -10.29
CA SER A 23 6.66 -12.41 -11.74
C SER A 23 5.64 -11.42 -12.26
N ILE A 24 6.07 -10.40 -12.98
CA ILE A 24 5.20 -9.40 -13.61
C ILE A 24 5.18 -9.66 -15.12
N PRO A 25 4.09 -10.24 -15.66
CA PRO A 25 3.99 -10.49 -17.09
C PRO A 25 3.74 -9.17 -17.82
N VAL A 26 4.79 -8.66 -18.43
CA VAL A 26 4.76 -7.47 -19.30
C VAL A 26 4.27 -7.84 -20.70
N LEU A 27 3.66 -6.87 -21.38
CA LEU A 27 3.18 -7.02 -22.76
C LEU A 27 4.33 -6.83 -23.76
N ASP A 28 4.38 -5.66 -24.43
CA ASP A 28 5.39 -5.33 -25.44
C ASP A 28 6.71 -4.81 -24.84
N GLY A 29 7.04 -5.30 -23.64
CA GLY A 29 8.28 -5.03 -22.94
C GLY A 29 8.16 -3.98 -21.84
N PHE A 30 9.30 -3.41 -21.49
CA PHE A 30 9.46 -2.43 -20.42
C PHE A 30 10.56 -1.45 -20.81
N SER A 31 10.52 -0.27 -20.20
CA SER A 31 11.57 0.73 -20.31
C SER A 31 12.06 1.12 -18.93
N PHE A 32 13.35 1.43 -18.82
CA PHE A 32 13.92 2.12 -17.67
C PHE A 32 15.03 3.05 -18.14
N SER A 33 15.17 4.21 -17.48
CA SER A 33 16.22 5.17 -17.81
C SER A 33 16.68 5.94 -16.57
N GLN A 34 17.94 6.38 -16.59
CA GLN A 34 18.50 7.24 -15.54
C GLN A 34 19.42 8.27 -16.18
N ALA A 35 19.25 9.53 -15.79
CA ALA A 35 20.12 10.61 -16.22
C ALA A 35 21.31 10.79 -15.26
N THR A 36 22.44 11.19 -15.81
CA THR A 36 23.63 11.57 -15.03
C THR A 36 23.83 13.07 -15.15
N ASN A 37 23.82 13.77 -14.02
CA ASN A 37 24.17 15.18 -13.96
C ASN A 37 25.69 15.28 -13.87
N ALA A 38 26.30 16.08 -14.75
CA ALA A 38 27.74 16.19 -14.83
C ALA A 38 28.21 17.61 -15.05
N SER A 39 29.31 17.95 -14.40
CA SER A 39 30.03 19.20 -14.58
C SER A 39 31.22 18.99 -15.49
N GLU A 40 31.37 19.86 -16.49
CA GLU A 40 32.52 19.85 -17.39
C GLU A 40 33.47 21.00 -17.05
N ILE A 41 34.73 20.67 -16.80
CA ILE A 41 35.80 21.66 -16.67
C ILE A 41 36.64 21.59 -17.94
N THR A 42 36.74 22.72 -18.64
CA THR A 42 37.63 22.89 -19.79
C THR A 42 38.81 23.76 -19.40
N LEU A 43 40.02 23.33 -19.75
CA LEU A 43 41.21 24.17 -19.76
C LEU A 43 41.46 24.60 -21.20
N ASN A 44 41.60 25.90 -21.41
CA ASN A 44 42.03 26.51 -22.68
C ASN A 44 43.20 27.47 -22.40
N GLU A 45 44.32 26.91 -21.97
CA GLU A 45 45.55 27.67 -21.76
C GLU A 45 46.44 27.65 -23.01
N MET A 46 47.29 28.68 -23.14
CA MET A 46 48.29 28.80 -24.20
C MET A 46 49.32 27.67 -24.12
N GLU A 47 49.70 27.12 -25.27
CA GLU A 47 50.71 26.08 -25.44
C GLU A 47 52.05 26.50 -24.81
N ASP A 48 52.76 25.58 -24.16
CA ASP A 48 54.06 25.90 -23.56
C ASP A 48 55.16 26.11 -24.62
N ALA A 49 56.30 26.67 -24.22
CA ALA A 49 57.42 26.93 -25.13
C ALA A 49 58.05 25.69 -25.79
N SER A 50 57.66 24.47 -25.35
CA SER A 50 58.06 23.18 -25.94
C SER A 50 57.00 22.58 -26.86
N GLY A 51 55.91 23.30 -27.14
CA GLY A 51 54.85 22.86 -28.05
C GLY A 51 53.85 21.89 -27.41
N ARG A 52 53.73 21.88 -26.07
CA ARG A 52 52.76 21.00 -25.38
C ARG A 52 51.46 21.74 -25.12
N SER A 53 50.36 21.19 -25.66
CA SER A 53 49.00 21.68 -25.40
C SER A 53 48.65 21.51 -23.92
N ARG A 54 48.17 22.60 -23.30
CA ARG A 54 47.54 22.59 -21.97
C ARG A 54 46.01 22.63 -22.07
N ARG A 55 45.47 22.39 -23.27
CA ARG A 55 44.04 22.33 -23.52
C ARG A 55 43.53 20.95 -23.13
N GLY A 56 42.54 20.92 -22.26
CA GLY A 56 42.00 19.67 -21.73
C GLY A 56 40.53 19.80 -21.38
N ARG A 57 39.85 18.67 -21.32
CA ARG A 57 38.46 18.58 -20.88
C ARG A 57 38.36 17.43 -19.90
N LYS A 58 37.77 17.69 -18.73
CA LYS A 58 37.43 16.65 -17.77
C LYS A 58 35.98 16.81 -17.32
N MET A 59 35.23 15.74 -17.43
CA MET A 59 33.85 15.66 -16.99
C MET A 59 33.80 14.96 -15.63
N PHE A 60 33.02 15.50 -14.71
CA PHE A 60 32.77 14.96 -13.38
C PHE A 60 31.29 14.64 -13.26
N THR A 61 30.95 13.41 -12.89
CA THR A 61 29.58 13.07 -12.50
C THR A 61 29.31 13.69 -11.13
N ASP A 62 28.35 14.60 -11.08
CA ASP A 62 27.95 15.31 -9.87
C ASP A 62 26.84 14.55 -9.14
N SER A 63 25.86 14.02 -9.87
CA SER A 63 24.81 13.16 -9.31
C SER A 63 24.15 12.27 -10.35
N LEU A 64 23.37 11.30 -9.89
CA LEU A 64 22.43 10.54 -10.69
C LEU A 64 21.01 10.99 -10.35
N SER A 65 20.20 11.25 -11.36
CA SER A 65 18.77 11.51 -11.17
C SER A 65 18.05 10.23 -10.73
N ALA A 66 16.82 10.37 -10.22
CA ALA A 66 15.94 9.22 -10.01
C ALA A 66 15.78 8.45 -11.33
N ALA A 67 15.67 7.12 -11.23
CA ALA A 67 15.44 6.27 -12.38
C ALA A 67 13.94 6.21 -12.66
N GLU A 68 13.58 6.35 -13.94
CA GLU A 68 12.20 6.24 -14.41
C GLU A 68 12.00 4.87 -15.04
N TRP A 69 10.79 4.31 -14.91
CA TRP A 69 10.42 3.02 -15.47
C TRP A 69 8.96 3.00 -15.94
N SER A 70 8.67 2.17 -16.94
CA SER A 70 7.31 1.97 -17.45
C SER A 70 7.17 0.61 -18.12
N PHE A 71 5.99 0.00 -18.00
CA PHE A 71 5.56 -1.20 -18.71
C PHE A 71 4.03 -1.24 -18.74
N SER A 72 3.48 -2.12 -19.58
CA SER A 72 2.04 -2.43 -19.61
C SER A 72 1.81 -3.89 -19.23
N SER A 73 0.70 -4.18 -18.57
CA SER A 73 0.23 -5.52 -18.19
C SER A 73 -1.29 -5.50 -18.17
N TYR A 74 -1.92 -6.65 -18.43
CA TYR A 74 -3.35 -6.80 -18.17
C TYR A 74 -3.67 -6.93 -16.69
N VAL A 75 -4.83 -6.41 -16.28
CA VAL A 75 -5.50 -6.81 -15.05
C VAL A 75 -5.96 -8.27 -15.18
N ARG A 76 -5.43 -9.16 -14.33
CA ARG A 76 -5.70 -10.61 -14.45
C ARG A 76 -6.09 -11.24 -13.12
N PRO A 77 -7.40 -11.26 -12.81
CA PRO A 77 -7.90 -11.92 -11.62
C PRO A 77 -7.84 -13.44 -11.75
N PHE A 78 -7.56 -14.12 -10.64
CA PHE A 78 -7.57 -15.56 -10.53
C PHE A 78 -7.98 -15.99 -9.11
N LYS A 79 -8.47 -17.23 -8.97
CA LYS A 79 -8.76 -17.81 -7.66
C LYS A 79 -7.53 -18.48 -7.07
N SER A 80 -7.21 -18.16 -5.83
CA SER A 80 -6.19 -18.85 -5.06
C SER A 80 -6.54 -20.34 -4.92
N ALA A 81 -5.54 -21.20 -5.10
CA ALA A 81 -5.69 -22.64 -4.85
C ALA A 81 -5.76 -22.98 -3.35
N GLY A 82 -5.42 -22.02 -2.46
CA GLY A 82 -5.29 -22.26 -1.03
C GLY A 82 -4.04 -23.08 -0.70
N SER A 83 -2.94 -22.41 -0.36
CA SER A 83 -1.67 -23.06 0.00
C SER A 83 -1.13 -22.49 1.30
N LYS A 84 -0.59 -23.35 2.17
CA LYS A 84 0.06 -22.90 3.42
C LYS A 84 1.56 -22.59 3.25
N SER A 85 2.16 -22.88 2.10
CA SER A 85 3.60 -22.68 1.89
C SER A 85 3.90 -21.57 0.89
N ALA A 86 4.69 -20.58 1.32
CA ALA A 86 5.20 -19.51 0.47
C ALA A 86 6.34 -19.94 -0.46
N THR A 87 7.03 -21.07 -0.18
CA THR A 87 8.21 -21.51 -0.95
C THR A 87 7.91 -21.88 -2.41
N ASN A 88 6.65 -22.19 -2.72
CA ASN A 88 6.21 -22.60 -4.06
C ASN A 88 5.40 -21.48 -4.77
N GLY A 89 5.39 -20.27 -4.21
CA GLY A 89 4.44 -19.23 -4.57
C GLY A 89 3.09 -19.45 -3.90
N ARG A 90 2.54 -18.39 -3.30
CA ARG A 90 1.27 -18.43 -2.57
C ARG A 90 0.52 -17.11 -2.75
N ALA A 91 -0.71 -17.22 -3.25
CA ALA A 91 -1.67 -16.11 -3.29
C ALA A 91 -2.46 -16.02 -1.97
N ASP A 92 -3.01 -17.13 -1.45
CA ASP A 92 -3.69 -17.16 -0.15
C ASP A 92 -3.54 -18.52 0.55
N SER A 93 -3.69 -18.52 1.88
CA SER A 93 -4.00 -19.70 2.74
C SER A 93 -5.26 -20.42 2.32
N SER A 94 -6.26 -19.63 1.94
CA SER A 94 -7.62 -20.05 1.71
C SER A 94 -7.83 -20.28 0.23
N ALA A 95 -8.47 -21.39 -0.10
CA ALA A 95 -8.87 -21.67 -1.46
C ALA A 95 -10.02 -20.73 -1.87
N ASN A 96 -10.11 -20.47 -3.17
CA ASN A 96 -11.17 -19.68 -3.82
C ASN A 96 -11.19 -18.18 -3.54
N HIS A 97 -10.28 -17.65 -2.73
CA HIS A 97 -10.11 -16.20 -2.62
C HIS A 97 -9.62 -15.59 -3.93
N GLN A 98 -10.11 -14.41 -4.30
CA GLN A 98 -9.76 -13.74 -5.55
C GLN A 98 -8.44 -12.97 -5.41
N HIS A 99 -7.54 -13.15 -6.35
CA HIS A 99 -6.23 -12.50 -6.40
C HIS A 99 -5.97 -11.93 -7.78
N ALA A 100 -4.96 -11.08 -7.91
CA ALA A 100 -4.49 -10.62 -9.20
C ALA A 100 -2.99 -10.88 -9.35
N VAL A 101 -2.53 -11.16 -10.56
CA VAL A 101 -1.10 -11.51 -10.79
C VAL A 101 -0.19 -10.33 -10.41
N GLU A 102 -0.69 -9.13 -10.63
CA GLU A 102 -0.04 -7.85 -10.43
C GLU A 102 -0.40 -7.17 -9.10
N GLU A 103 -1.09 -7.87 -8.19
CA GLU A 103 -1.61 -7.31 -6.93
C GLU A 103 -0.57 -6.62 -6.06
N ALA A 104 0.68 -7.09 -6.08
CA ALA A 104 1.77 -6.47 -5.33
C ALA A 104 2.02 -5.02 -5.80
N LEU A 105 1.87 -4.72 -7.10
CA LEU A 105 1.98 -3.38 -7.65
C LEU A 105 0.80 -2.51 -7.21
N TRP A 106 -0.42 -3.05 -7.25
CA TRP A 106 -1.61 -2.35 -6.76
C TRP A 106 -1.48 -1.98 -5.28
N VAL A 107 -0.98 -2.91 -4.47
CA VAL A 107 -0.73 -2.68 -3.06
C VAL A 107 0.34 -1.61 -2.83
N ALA A 108 1.44 -1.67 -3.57
CA ALA A 108 2.52 -0.69 -3.47
C ALA A 108 2.06 0.72 -3.86
N MET A 109 1.09 0.83 -4.77
CA MET A 109 0.46 2.11 -5.15
C MET A 109 -0.59 2.57 -4.13
N ALA A 110 -1.28 1.65 -3.45
CA ALA A 110 -2.41 1.96 -2.58
C ALA A 110 -2.01 2.43 -1.17
N GLY A 111 -0.85 1.98 -0.67
CA GLY A 111 -0.38 2.29 0.67
C GLY A 111 0.95 1.60 0.99
N GLN A 112 1.20 1.35 2.28
CA GLN A 112 2.42 0.70 2.77
C GLN A 112 2.20 -0.72 3.31
N ASN A 113 1.19 -1.44 2.80
CA ASN A 113 0.97 -2.81 3.24
C ASN A 113 2.20 -3.70 2.94
N VAL A 114 2.43 -4.64 3.84
CA VAL A 114 3.50 -5.63 3.84
C VAL A 114 2.90 -6.98 3.49
N TYR A 115 3.61 -7.77 2.69
CA TYR A 115 3.24 -9.14 2.40
C TYR A 115 3.39 -10.02 3.65
N VAL A 116 2.32 -10.72 4.02
CA VAL A 116 2.29 -11.61 5.16
C VAL A 116 2.33 -13.05 4.66
N PRO A 117 3.49 -13.73 4.69
CA PRO A 117 3.65 -15.06 4.09
C PRO A 117 2.80 -16.14 4.77
N GLY A 118 2.40 -15.91 6.03
CA GLY A 118 1.54 -16.80 6.81
C GLY A 118 0.10 -16.85 6.31
N THR A 119 -0.39 -15.79 5.66
CA THR A 119 -1.73 -15.69 5.06
C THR A 119 -1.70 -15.62 3.53
N GLY A 120 -0.59 -15.16 2.94
CA GLY A 120 -0.49 -14.82 1.53
C GLY A 120 -1.07 -13.44 1.19
N LYS A 121 -1.57 -12.70 2.19
CA LYS A 121 -2.23 -11.40 2.00
C LYS A 121 -1.27 -10.24 2.24
N PHE A 122 -1.71 -9.04 1.86
CA PHE A 122 -1.02 -7.78 2.18
C PHE A 122 -1.73 -7.06 3.32
N GLN A 123 -1.05 -6.89 4.46
CA GLN A 123 -1.59 -6.26 5.66
C GLN A 123 -0.71 -5.09 6.10
N HIS A 124 -1.17 -4.23 6.99
CA HIS A 124 -0.28 -3.19 7.52
C HIS A 124 0.90 -3.82 8.27
N GLY A 125 2.06 -3.15 8.19
CA GLY A 125 3.20 -3.47 9.05
C GLY A 125 2.96 -3.00 10.48
N SER A 126 4.01 -3.02 11.30
CA SER A 126 3.94 -2.67 12.72
C SER A 126 3.41 -1.26 13.01
N THR A 127 3.51 -0.33 12.07
CA THR A 127 3.03 1.06 12.25
C THR A 127 1.53 1.20 12.05
N GLY A 128 0.83 0.18 11.54
CA GLY A 128 -0.60 0.25 11.22
C GLY A 128 -0.94 1.16 10.03
N GLY A 129 -2.22 1.18 9.68
CA GLY A 129 -2.80 1.87 8.54
C GLY A 129 -3.88 2.88 8.89
N ALA A 130 -4.56 3.34 7.85
CA ALA A 130 -5.78 4.14 7.94
C ALA A 130 -7.02 3.24 7.95
N ILE A 131 -8.07 3.63 8.66
CA ILE A 131 -9.32 2.87 8.72
C ILE A 131 -9.93 2.76 7.31
N SER A 132 -10.16 1.53 6.85
CA SER A 132 -10.87 1.23 5.60
C SER A 132 -12.32 0.81 5.83
N GLY A 133 -12.65 0.27 7.01
CA GLY A 133 -14.01 -0.09 7.40
C GLY A 133 -14.23 -0.15 8.91
N LEU A 134 -15.50 -0.02 9.31
CA LEU A 134 -15.95 -0.16 10.70
C LEU A 134 -17.18 -1.08 10.74
N VAL A 135 -17.18 -2.01 11.67
CA VAL A 135 -18.31 -2.92 11.91
C VAL A 135 -18.72 -2.84 13.38
N ILE A 136 -20.01 -2.65 13.65
CA ILE A 136 -20.55 -2.71 15.01
C ILE A 136 -20.51 -4.17 15.48
N THR A 137 -19.75 -4.44 16.53
CA THR A 137 -19.60 -5.80 17.08
C THR A 137 -20.24 -5.97 18.46
N SER A 138 -20.48 -4.87 19.18
CA SER A 138 -21.28 -4.85 20.40
C SER A 138 -21.98 -3.50 20.55
N GLN A 139 -23.21 -3.53 21.06
CA GLN A 139 -24.03 -2.37 21.40
C GLN A 139 -25.22 -2.82 22.25
N ASP A 140 -25.89 -1.86 22.89
CA ASP A 140 -27.21 -2.10 23.48
C ASP A 140 -28.28 -2.38 22.39
N SER A 141 -29.24 -3.24 22.73
CA SER A 141 -30.42 -3.53 21.91
C SER A 141 -31.57 -2.54 22.14
N SER A 142 -31.57 -1.79 23.25
CA SER A 142 -32.44 -0.63 23.46
C SER A 142 -32.14 0.07 24.78
N SER A 143 -31.91 1.40 24.75
CA SER A 143 -31.81 2.23 25.96
C SER A 143 -32.89 3.32 26.00
N PRO A 144 -33.59 3.50 27.13
CA PRO A 144 -34.70 4.46 27.27
C PRO A 144 -34.26 5.93 27.30
N GLY A 145 -32.95 6.23 27.33
CA GLY A 145 -32.42 7.59 27.32
C GLY A 145 -32.55 8.31 25.97
N TYR A 146 -32.70 7.55 24.89
CA TYR A 146 -32.81 8.08 23.54
C TYR A 146 -34.26 8.30 23.15
N THR A 147 -34.54 9.41 22.47
CA THR A 147 -35.92 9.76 22.05
C THR A 147 -36.01 10.20 20.59
N VAL A 148 -34.88 10.45 19.95
CA VAL A 148 -34.79 10.86 18.55
C VAL A 148 -33.55 10.24 17.91
N SER A 149 -33.61 9.99 16.61
CA SER A 149 -32.42 9.58 15.88
C SER A 149 -31.41 10.72 15.85
N THR A 150 -30.17 10.41 16.26
CA THR A 150 -29.09 11.39 16.35
C THR A 150 -27.84 10.81 15.71
N THR A 151 -27.14 11.62 14.92
CA THR A 151 -25.80 11.29 14.41
C THR A 151 -24.77 12.13 15.15
N THR A 152 -23.85 11.46 15.84
CA THR A 152 -22.79 12.10 16.60
C THR A 152 -21.46 11.91 15.89
N THR A 153 -20.72 13.01 15.71
CA THR A 153 -19.35 12.99 15.15
C THR A 153 -18.34 12.95 16.29
N LEU A 154 -17.42 12.00 16.25
CA LEU A 154 -16.49 11.69 17.34
C LEU A 154 -15.05 11.59 16.82
N ALA A 155 -14.11 12.25 17.51
CA ALA A 155 -12.69 12.11 17.23
C ALA A 155 -12.09 10.86 17.92
N VAL A 156 -11.10 10.25 17.28
CA VAL A 156 -10.46 8.99 17.70
C VAL A 156 -8.94 9.15 17.72
N PRO A 157 -8.25 8.86 18.85
CA PRO A 157 -8.83 8.77 20.17
C PRO A 157 -9.21 10.19 20.61
N THR A 158 -10.29 10.30 21.37
CA THR A 158 -10.40 11.43 22.29
C THR A 158 -9.72 10.95 23.56
N ALA A 159 -8.52 11.45 23.88
CA ALA A 159 -7.68 10.91 24.96
C ALA A 159 -8.50 10.60 26.24
N ALA A 160 -8.32 9.42 26.81
CA ALA A 160 -8.84 9.13 28.15
C ALA A 160 -7.75 8.47 29.01
N SER A 161 -6.93 9.29 29.67
CA SER A 161 -6.46 8.91 31.00
C SER A 161 -7.35 9.64 32.02
N GLY A 162 -8.30 8.92 32.62
CA GLY A 162 -8.98 9.36 33.84
C GLY A 162 -10.32 10.09 33.75
N THR A 163 -11.04 10.07 32.61
CA THR A 163 -12.44 10.54 32.52
C THR A 163 -13.37 9.44 32.02
N SER A 164 -14.56 9.33 32.61
CA SER A 164 -15.55 8.25 32.41
C SER A 164 -16.41 8.37 31.14
N THR A 165 -16.00 9.20 30.17
CA THR A 165 -16.76 9.43 28.93
C THR A 165 -15.78 9.70 27.80
N GLY A 166 -15.88 8.98 26.68
CA GLY A 166 -15.07 9.24 25.50
C GLY A 166 -15.07 8.13 24.44
N VAL A 167 -14.02 8.16 23.62
CA VAL A 167 -13.76 7.15 22.59
C VAL A 167 -12.35 6.63 22.76
N THR A 168 -12.23 5.33 22.98
CA THR A 168 -10.95 4.66 23.22
C THR A 168 -10.62 3.68 22.10
N VAL A 169 -9.33 3.43 21.89
CA VAL A 169 -8.81 2.43 20.95
C VAL A 169 -8.10 1.37 21.76
N ALA A 170 -8.37 0.10 21.44
CA ALA A 170 -7.66 -1.04 22.00
C ALA A 170 -7.22 -1.98 20.88
N ALA A 171 -6.21 -2.81 21.17
CA ALA A 171 -5.60 -3.70 20.20
C ALA A 171 -6.62 -4.66 19.57
N GLY A 172 -7.62 -5.11 20.34
CA GLY A 172 -8.58 -6.10 19.88
C GLY A 172 -7.87 -7.38 19.41
N ALA A 173 -8.10 -7.77 18.16
CA ALA A 173 -7.37 -8.86 17.49
C ALA A 173 -6.09 -8.40 16.75
N GLY A 174 -5.88 -7.09 16.65
CA GLY A 174 -4.65 -6.48 16.16
C GLY A 174 -3.57 -6.37 17.24
N SER A 175 -2.52 -5.60 16.95
CA SER A 175 -1.38 -5.38 17.86
C SER A 175 -1.22 -3.93 18.30
N ASN A 176 -1.63 -2.98 17.46
CA ASN A 176 -1.51 -1.55 17.72
C ASN A 176 -2.62 -1.04 18.64
N THR A 177 -2.26 -0.16 19.56
CA THR A 177 -3.19 0.57 20.46
C THR A 177 -3.22 2.06 20.19
N ASP A 178 -2.38 2.53 19.27
CA ASP A 178 -2.08 3.96 19.09
C ASP A 178 -2.85 4.58 17.91
N GLY A 179 -3.88 3.87 17.42
CA GLY A 179 -4.77 4.33 16.36
C GLY A 179 -5.32 5.72 16.67
N THR A 180 -5.08 6.70 15.79
CA THR A 180 -5.31 8.11 16.07
C THR A 180 -5.65 8.96 14.85
N ASN A 181 -6.15 10.18 15.09
CA ASN A 181 -6.59 11.17 14.13
C ASN A 181 -7.73 10.70 13.21
N ALA A 182 -8.46 9.65 13.59
CA ALA A 182 -9.69 9.29 12.90
C ALA A 182 -10.85 10.13 13.44
N VAL A 183 -11.87 10.32 12.62
CA VAL A 183 -13.13 10.96 13.00
C VAL A 183 -14.24 10.10 12.43
N ILE A 184 -15.11 9.62 13.30
CA ILE A 184 -16.19 8.70 12.96
C ILE A 184 -17.53 9.35 13.22
N THR A 185 -18.58 8.83 12.57
CA THR A 185 -19.96 9.17 12.92
C THR A 185 -20.67 7.94 13.45
N VAL A 186 -21.49 8.11 14.48
CA VAL A 186 -22.32 7.06 15.05
C VAL A 186 -23.76 7.56 15.05
N THR A 187 -24.66 6.82 14.39
CA THR A 187 -26.08 7.17 14.31
C THR A 187 -26.89 6.25 15.19
N THR A 188 -27.43 6.78 16.28
CA THR A 188 -28.41 6.10 17.13
C THR A 188 -29.83 6.40 16.64
N ASN A 189 -30.74 5.45 16.81
CA ASN A 189 -32.18 5.68 16.63
C ASN A 189 -32.83 6.20 17.93
N GLY A 190 -34.13 6.46 17.89
CA GLY A 190 -34.91 6.89 19.07
C GLY A 190 -35.07 5.83 20.17
N SER A 191 -34.40 4.69 20.08
CA SER A 191 -34.30 3.65 21.11
C SER A 191 -32.85 3.38 21.52
N GLY A 192 -31.88 4.19 21.07
CA GLY A 192 -30.47 4.06 21.43
C GLY A 192 -29.69 3.01 20.65
N VAL A 193 -30.32 2.32 19.71
CA VAL A 193 -29.63 1.34 18.86
C VAL A 193 -28.82 2.07 17.80
N VAL A 194 -27.55 1.73 17.64
CA VAL A 194 -26.73 2.22 16.53
C VAL A 194 -27.18 1.54 15.25
N THR A 195 -27.61 2.38 14.30
CA THR A 195 -28.13 1.98 13.00
C THR A 195 -27.13 2.19 11.88
N ALA A 196 -26.15 3.06 12.07
CA ALA A 196 -25.10 3.31 11.10
C ALA A 196 -23.83 3.84 11.78
N VAL A 197 -22.68 3.50 11.20
CA VAL A 197 -21.38 4.07 11.54
C VAL A 197 -20.72 4.55 10.25
N GLY A 198 -20.13 5.73 10.29
CA GLY A 198 -19.40 6.33 9.17
C GLY A 198 -17.97 6.71 9.55
N ILE A 199 -17.13 6.91 8.54
CA ILE A 199 -15.75 7.39 8.67
C ILE A 199 -15.67 8.72 7.95
N THR A 200 -15.37 9.80 8.67
CA THR A 200 -15.14 11.13 8.11
C THR A 200 -13.65 11.36 7.90
N GLU A 201 -12.84 11.04 8.91
CA GLU A 201 -11.37 11.03 8.82
C GLU A 201 -10.89 9.63 9.19
N ARG A 202 -9.93 9.10 8.43
CA ARG A 202 -9.53 7.69 8.53
C ARG A 202 -8.46 7.42 9.56
N GLY A 203 -7.77 8.46 10.01
CA GLY A 203 -6.68 8.35 10.96
C GLY A 203 -5.51 7.49 10.46
N THR A 204 -4.67 7.11 11.39
CA THR A 204 -3.45 6.31 11.16
C THR A 204 -3.20 5.39 12.36
N GLN A 205 -2.30 4.42 12.20
CA GLN A 205 -1.89 3.47 13.25
C GLN A 205 -2.97 2.48 13.69
N PHE A 206 -3.92 2.21 12.81
CA PHE A 206 -4.92 1.15 13.03
C PHE A 206 -4.47 -0.18 12.43
N ASP A 207 -4.75 -1.26 13.12
CA ASP A 207 -4.70 -2.61 12.57
C ASP A 207 -6.11 -3.10 12.23
N THR A 208 -6.22 -3.97 11.23
CA THR A 208 -7.43 -4.80 11.09
C THR A 208 -7.59 -5.62 12.37
N GLY A 209 -8.77 -5.53 12.99
CA GLY A 209 -9.08 -6.17 14.26
C GLY A 209 -8.95 -5.27 15.49
N ASN A 210 -8.43 -4.03 15.37
CA ASN A 210 -8.54 -3.05 16.44
C ASN A 210 -10.00 -2.82 16.83
N THR A 211 -10.22 -2.47 18.10
CA THR A 211 -11.54 -2.08 18.60
C THR A 211 -11.55 -0.61 18.97
N ILE A 212 -12.55 0.12 18.45
CA ILE A 212 -12.90 1.46 18.91
C ILE A 212 -14.11 1.33 19.82
N THR A 213 -13.95 1.66 21.09
CA THR A 213 -15.05 1.66 22.05
C THR A 213 -15.53 3.09 22.23
N VAL A 214 -16.80 3.31 21.91
CA VAL A 214 -17.51 4.57 22.09
C VAL A 214 -18.38 4.44 23.33
N ASP A 215 -18.11 5.28 24.33
CA ASP A 215 -18.91 5.28 25.55
C ASP A 215 -20.34 5.73 25.24
N ALA A 216 -21.32 5.10 25.89
CA ALA A 216 -22.73 5.38 25.62
C ALA A 216 -23.07 6.87 25.82
N GLU A 217 -22.50 7.52 26.84
CA GLU A 217 -22.68 8.94 27.11
C GLU A 217 -22.14 9.83 25.98
N ALA A 218 -21.10 9.39 25.26
CA ALA A 218 -20.54 10.13 24.13
C ALA A 218 -21.52 10.24 22.96
N ILE A 219 -22.52 9.37 22.91
CA ILE A 219 -23.57 9.35 21.88
C ILE A 219 -24.96 9.69 22.43
N GLY A 220 -25.05 10.15 23.68
CA GLY A 220 -26.29 10.62 24.31
C GLY A 220 -26.99 9.61 25.23
N GLY A 221 -26.34 8.49 25.52
CA GLY A 221 -26.79 7.48 26.48
C GLY A 221 -26.61 7.90 27.93
N ALA A 222 -27.18 7.11 28.84
CA ALA A 222 -27.06 7.33 30.27
C ALA A 222 -25.83 6.61 30.84
N SER A 223 -25.43 7.00 32.06
CA SER A 223 -24.33 6.31 32.72
C SER A 223 -24.72 4.90 33.16
N GLY A 224 -23.90 3.93 32.75
CA GLY A 224 -24.15 2.51 32.94
C GLY A 224 -24.84 1.82 31.76
N ASP A 225 -25.19 2.55 30.70
CA ASP A 225 -25.57 1.95 29.41
C ASP A 225 -24.35 1.24 28.78
N ASP A 226 -24.60 0.21 27.98
CA ASP A 226 -23.53 -0.54 27.31
C ASP A 226 -22.87 0.31 26.22
N ASN A 227 -21.54 0.30 26.22
CA ASN A 227 -20.73 0.96 25.21
C ASN A 227 -20.91 0.32 23.83
N VAL A 228 -20.71 1.12 22.79
CA VAL A 228 -20.66 0.63 21.41
C VAL A 228 -19.23 0.23 21.09
N VAL A 229 -19.03 -1.01 20.66
CA VAL A 229 -17.73 -1.51 20.21
C VAL A 229 -17.76 -1.68 18.70
N LEU A 230 -16.80 -1.04 18.06
CA LEU A 230 -16.58 -1.10 16.62
C LEU A 230 -15.29 -1.89 16.36
N THR A 231 -15.33 -2.85 15.44
CA THR A 231 -14.13 -3.51 14.94
C THR A 231 -13.67 -2.84 13.66
N VAL A 232 -12.37 -2.54 13.61
CA VAL A 232 -11.71 -1.84 12.51
C VAL A 232 -11.24 -2.82 11.45
N THR A 233 -11.45 -2.47 10.18
CA THR A 233 -10.64 -2.96 9.06
C THR A 233 -9.72 -1.82 8.65
N SER A 234 -8.43 -2.09 8.48
CA SER A 234 -7.47 -1.06 8.08
C SER A 234 -6.82 -1.31 6.73
N GLU A 235 -6.95 -2.50 6.14
CA GLU A 235 -6.17 -2.90 4.96
C GLU A 235 -6.53 -2.14 3.66
N SER A 236 -5.51 -1.74 2.88
CA SER A 236 -5.64 -1.29 1.47
C SER A 236 -5.96 -2.41 0.48
N PHE A 237 -5.78 -3.67 0.87
CA PHE A 237 -6.00 -4.85 0.06
C PHE A 237 -6.91 -5.81 0.80
N THR A 238 -8.04 -6.16 0.21
CA THR A 238 -8.90 -7.23 0.71
C THR A 238 -9.14 -8.24 -0.40
N SER A 239 -9.14 -9.50 -0.02
CA SER A 239 -9.40 -10.62 -0.91
C SER A 239 -10.23 -11.64 -0.18
N ASP A 240 -11.34 -12.03 -0.79
CA ASP A 240 -12.23 -13.08 -0.32
C ASP A 240 -12.78 -13.92 -1.47
N ALA A 241 -13.75 -14.81 -1.19
CA ALA A 241 -14.30 -15.72 -2.19
C ALA A 241 -15.08 -15.03 -3.33
N THR A 242 -15.47 -13.77 -3.12
CA THR A 242 -16.30 -12.96 -4.02
C THR A 242 -15.41 -12.11 -4.90
N ASP A 243 -14.54 -11.30 -4.30
CA ASP A 243 -13.77 -10.28 -4.99
C ASP A 243 -12.40 -9.99 -4.36
N LEU A 244 -11.63 -9.17 -5.08
CA LEU A 244 -10.44 -8.50 -4.62
C LEU A 244 -10.72 -7.00 -4.69
N ASN A 245 -10.46 -6.29 -3.60
CA ASN A 245 -10.65 -4.84 -3.54
C ASN A 245 -9.32 -4.17 -3.16
N ILE A 246 -9.06 -3.07 -3.84
CA ILE A 246 -7.96 -2.15 -3.53
C ILE A 246 -8.57 -0.81 -3.15
N ASN A 247 -8.06 -0.19 -2.08
CA ASN A 247 -8.43 1.15 -1.69
C ASN A 247 -7.21 2.00 -1.37
N PHE A 248 -7.30 3.30 -1.66
CA PHE A 248 -6.22 4.28 -1.48
C PHE A 248 -6.33 5.04 -0.16
N TYR A 249 -6.98 4.44 0.84
CA TYR A 249 -7.26 5.12 2.11
C TYR A 249 -6.01 5.38 2.95
N ASP A 250 -4.95 4.60 2.74
CA ASP A 250 -3.64 4.76 3.38
C ASP A 250 -2.60 5.43 2.44
N SER A 251 -3.05 6.14 1.40
CA SER A 251 -2.16 6.78 0.41
C SER A 251 -1.67 8.17 0.83
N SER A 252 -2.23 8.76 1.90
CA SER A 252 -1.82 10.05 2.46
C SER A 252 -0.52 9.95 3.26
N ARG A 253 0.53 9.42 2.62
CA ARG A 253 1.85 9.18 3.20
C ARG A 253 2.90 9.98 2.43
N ALA A 254 4.01 10.30 3.08
CA ALA A 254 5.14 10.95 2.42
C ALA A 254 5.82 10.06 1.36
N SER A 255 5.65 8.75 1.47
CA SER A 255 6.09 7.75 0.50
C SER A 255 5.17 6.54 0.57
N LEU A 256 4.84 5.94 -0.57
CA LEU A 256 4.05 4.72 -0.67
C LEU A 256 4.94 3.47 -0.53
N GLY A 257 4.38 2.28 -0.71
CA GLY A 257 5.12 1.04 -0.63
C GLY A 257 6.24 0.97 -1.66
N THR A 258 7.49 0.86 -1.19
CA THR A 258 8.66 0.68 -2.05
C THR A 258 8.89 -0.79 -2.38
N PHE A 259 9.47 -1.05 -3.56
CA PHE A 259 9.84 -2.39 -4.02
C PHE A 259 11.04 -2.33 -4.97
N ASP A 260 11.64 -3.47 -5.25
CA ASP A 260 12.73 -3.56 -6.23
C ASP A 260 12.22 -4.19 -7.53
N LEU A 261 12.62 -3.65 -8.68
CA LEU A 261 12.36 -4.26 -9.99
C LEU A 261 13.62 -4.94 -10.53
N TYR A 262 13.45 -6.16 -11.00
CA TYR A 262 14.50 -6.96 -11.64
C TYR A 262 14.16 -7.18 -13.11
N TYR A 263 15.00 -6.63 -13.98
CA TYR A 263 14.93 -6.78 -15.42
C TYR A 263 15.89 -7.87 -15.86
N VAL A 264 15.33 -9.00 -16.29
CA VAL A 264 16.08 -10.16 -16.77
C VAL A 264 16.06 -10.18 -18.29
N PHE A 265 17.23 -10.17 -18.93
CA PHE A 265 17.34 -10.13 -20.40
C PHE A 265 17.79 -11.47 -21.03
N SER A 266 17.77 -12.57 -20.26
CA SER A 266 17.98 -13.94 -20.76
C SER A 266 17.54 -14.96 -19.71
N ASP A 267 17.03 -16.11 -20.15
CA ASP A 267 16.72 -17.26 -19.30
C ASP A 267 17.94 -18.15 -19.00
N ARG A 268 19.10 -17.88 -19.61
CA ARG A 268 20.34 -18.64 -19.41
C ARG A 268 20.82 -18.56 -17.95
N SER A 269 21.39 -19.66 -17.46
CA SER A 269 21.88 -19.78 -16.07
C SER A 269 23.25 -19.15 -15.83
N ALA A 270 24.07 -18.99 -16.87
CA ALA A 270 25.40 -18.37 -16.79
C ALA A 270 25.50 -17.17 -17.75
N GLY A 271 25.98 -16.02 -17.25
CA GLY A 271 26.11 -14.79 -18.05
C GLY A 271 24.79 -14.05 -18.30
N ARG A 272 23.78 -14.29 -17.46
CA ARG A 272 22.50 -13.57 -17.51
C ARG A 272 22.71 -12.10 -17.20
N LEU A 273 22.26 -11.23 -18.11
CA LEU A 273 22.20 -9.81 -17.85
C LEU A 273 20.97 -9.51 -17.00
N LEU A 274 21.22 -8.97 -15.81
CA LEU A 274 20.23 -8.57 -14.82
C LEU A 274 20.46 -7.10 -14.48
N TYR A 275 19.41 -6.30 -14.56
CA TYR A 275 19.41 -4.96 -13.97
C TYR A 275 18.44 -4.93 -12.80
N LYS A 276 18.82 -4.23 -11.73
CA LYS A 276 17.98 -3.98 -10.57
C LYS A 276 17.72 -2.48 -10.47
N LEU A 277 16.45 -2.11 -10.32
CA LEU A 277 16.05 -0.77 -9.91
C LEU A 277 15.56 -0.87 -8.47
N GLU A 278 16.29 -0.23 -7.56
CA GLU A 278 16.04 -0.31 -6.12
C GLU A 278 15.07 0.78 -5.66
N ASN A 279 14.24 0.46 -4.66
CA ASN A 279 13.31 1.41 -4.02
C ASN A 279 12.39 2.13 -5.02
N ALA A 280 11.88 1.39 -6.01
CA ALA A 280 10.85 1.84 -6.92
C ALA A 280 9.56 2.17 -6.16
N VAL A 281 8.83 3.16 -6.66
CA VAL A 281 7.48 3.50 -6.23
C VAL A 281 6.60 3.61 -7.46
N VAL A 282 5.37 3.10 -7.40
CA VAL A 282 4.39 3.31 -8.48
C VAL A 282 3.87 4.74 -8.39
N ASN A 283 4.09 5.53 -9.43
CA ASN A 283 3.60 6.91 -9.49
C ASN A 283 2.20 7.01 -10.12
N GLU A 284 1.96 6.22 -11.18
CA GLU A 284 0.73 6.27 -11.95
C GLU A 284 0.40 4.87 -12.49
N ALA A 285 -0.90 4.60 -12.64
CA ALA A 285 -1.42 3.51 -13.43
C ALA A 285 -2.56 4.06 -14.31
N ALA A 286 -2.44 3.87 -15.62
CA ALA A 286 -3.52 4.09 -16.57
C ALA A 286 -4.17 2.74 -16.88
N ILE A 287 -5.49 2.72 -16.97
CA ILE A 287 -6.26 1.52 -17.33
C ILE A 287 -7.06 1.85 -18.58
N ASP A 288 -6.82 1.10 -19.65
CA ASP A 288 -7.55 1.24 -20.90
C ASP A 288 -8.88 0.44 -20.88
N PHE A 289 -9.92 0.98 -21.51
CA PHE A 289 -11.20 0.30 -21.69
C PHE A 289 -11.57 0.13 -23.17
N ASP A 290 -10.61 0.35 -24.07
CA ASP A 290 -10.77 0.09 -25.48
C ASP A 290 -11.07 -1.39 -25.73
N ILE A 291 -11.91 -1.67 -26.73
CA ILE A 291 -12.45 -3.02 -26.99
C ILE A 291 -11.36 -4.03 -27.38
N ASP A 292 -10.29 -3.55 -28.02
CA ASP A 292 -9.19 -4.38 -28.52
C ASP A 292 -8.08 -4.59 -27.47
N GLY A 293 -8.16 -3.90 -26.33
CA GLY A 293 -7.12 -3.84 -25.29
C GLY A 293 -7.69 -3.65 -23.88
N ILE A 294 -8.87 -4.19 -23.58
CA ILE A 294 -9.54 -3.91 -22.31
C ILE A 294 -8.65 -4.29 -21.11
N ALA A 295 -8.52 -3.33 -20.20
CA ALA A 295 -7.75 -3.40 -18.97
C ALA A 295 -6.24 -3.65 -19.15
N THR A 296 -5.64 -3.08 -20.20
CA THR A 296 -4.17 -2.87 -20.29
C THR A 296 -3.69 -1.66 -19.51
#